data_AF-A0A3P3QXU4-F1
#
_entry.id   AF-A0A3P3QXU4-F1
#
_cell.length_a   1.000
_cell.length_b   1.000
_cell.length_c   1.000
_cell.angle_alpha   90.00
_cell.angle_beta   90.00
_cell.angle_gamma   90.00
#
_symmetry.space_group_name_H-M   'P 1'
#
loop_
_entity.id
_entity.type
_entity.pdbx_description
1 polymer ?
#
loop_
_entity_poly.entity_id
_entity_poly.type
_entity_poly.pdbx_seq_one_letter_code
_entity_poly.pdbx_strand_id
1 'polypeptide(L)'
;MKLKLENIESKRTQELANSIRAYNRSNRELSKSEPLNIYLEDEQGNIVAGMVAETFGNWLEIEYLYVSDDLRGQGIGSKILEMAEKESRNRGCKYSFVDTFNFQAPKFYEKHGYKEVFALKKYPYTGERYYYTKKL
;
A
#
# COMPACT_ATOMS: atom_id res chain seq x y z
N MET A 1 -7.25 -34.52 16.44
CA MET A 1 -6.62 -33.42 15.68
C MET A 1 -5.32 -33.03 16.37
N LYS A 2 -4.19 -32.88 15.64
CA LYS A 2 -2.92 -32.41 16.21
C LYS A 2 -2.43 -31.19 15.42
N LEU A 3 -2.18 -30.08 16.10
CA LEU A 3 -1.60 -28.87 15.50
C LEU A 3 -0.07 -29.00 15.41
N LYS A 4 0.54 -28.33 14.42
CA LYS A 4 2.00 -28.27 14.24
C LYS A 4 2.45 -26.81 14.30
N LEU A 5 3.51 -26.55 15.07
CA LEU A 5 4.16 -25.25 15.18
C LEU A 5 5.47 -25.29 14.38
N GLU A 6 5.69 -24.32 13.50
CA GLU A 6 6.88 -24.17 12.66
C GLU A 6 7.27 -22.68 12.64
N ASN A 7 8.45 -22.34 13.15
CA ASN A 7 8.95 -20.96 13.28
C ASN A 7 10.09 -20.68 12.29
N ILE A 8 9.97 -21.19 11.06
CA ILE A 8 10.93 -21.00 9.98
C ILE A 8 10.19 -20.63 8.70
N GLU A 9 10.89 -20.05 7.74
CA GLU A 9 10.35 -19.88 6.40
C GLU A 9 10.11 -21.26 5.76
N SER A 10 8.93 -21.44 5.20
CA SER A 10 8.44 -22.74 4.75
C SER A 10 7.53 -22.57 3.55
N LYS A 11 7.65 -23.47 2.58
CA LYS A 11 6.74 -23.50 1.41
C LYS A 11 5.28 -23.70 1.82
N ARG A 12 5.03 -24.28 3.00
CA ARG A 12 3.68 -24.45 3.57
C ARG A 12 2.98 -23.12 3.83
N THR A 13 3.72 -22.05 4.11
CA THR A 13 3.14 -20.71 4.27
C THR A 13 2.44 -20.27 2.98
N GLN A 14 3.04 -20.58 1.81
CA GLN A 14 2.43 -20.29 0.51
C GLN A 14 1.21 -21.18 0.23
N GLU A 15 1.25 -22.46 0.62
CA GLU A 15 0.10 -23.37 0.48
C GLU A 15 -1.12 -22.88 1.28
N LEU A 16 -0.89 -22.43 2.52
CA LEU A 16 -1.95 -21.84 3.36
C LEU A 16 -2.46 -20.52 2.77
N ALA A 17 -1.55 -19.64 2.32
CA ALA A 17 -1.91 -18.38 1.68
C ALA A 17 -2.77 -18.60 0.42
N ASN A 18 -2.43 -19.59 -0.40
CA ASN A 18 -3.22 -19.95 -1.58
C ASN A 18 -4.60 -20.47 -1.20
N SER A 19 -4.69 -21.31 -0.16
CA SER A 19 -5.96 -21.84 0.35
C SER A 19 -6.92 -20.73 0.79
N ILE A 20 -6.44 -19.78 1.61
CA ILE A 20 -7.29 -18.66 2.05
C ILE A 20 -7.63 -17.71 0.90
N ARG A 21 -6.72 -17.45 -0.04
CA ARG A 21 -7.01 -16.64 -1.24
C ARG A 21 -8.08 -17.28 -2.11
N ALA A 22 -8.04 -18.60 -2.30
CA ALA A 22 -9.05 -19.34 -3.06
C ALA A 22 -10.41 -19.28 -2.36
N TYR A 23 -10.45 -19.54 -1.05
CA TYR A 23 -11.66 -19.40 -0.24
C TYR A 23 -12.23 -17.98 -0.29
N ASN A 24 -11.39 -16.95 -0.12
CA ASN A 24 -11.84 -15.56 -0.19
C ASN A 24 -12.44 -15.23 -1.56
N ARG A 25 -11.78 -15.69 -2.65
CA ARG A 25 -12.28 -15.47 -4.01
C ARG A 25 -13.63 -16.13 -4.26
N SER A 26 -13.89 -17.31 -3.69
CA SER A 26 -15.19 -17.99 -3.85
C SER A 26 -16.31 -17.42 -2.98
N ASN A 27 -15.99 -16.62 -1.95
CA ASN A 27 -16.96 -16.11 -0.97
C ASN A 27 -17.15 -14.59 -1.01
N ARG A 28 -16.48 -13.88 -1.92
CA ARG A 28 -16.59 -12.42 -2.06
C ARG A 28 -17.17 -12.03 -3.42
N GLU A 29 -17.64 -10.80 -3.53
CA GLU A 29 -18.06 -10.20 -4.80
C GLU A 29 -16.95 -10.30 -5.85
N LEU A 30 -17.35 -10.59 -7.11
CA LEU A 30 -16.43 -10.64 -8.24
C LEU A 30 -15.68 -9.31 -8.39
N SER A 31 -14.38 -9.37 -8.13
CA SER A 31 -13.49 -8.22 -8.11
C SER A 31 -12.10 -8.69 -8.49
N LYS A 32 -11.47 -7.94 -9.41
CA LYS A 32 -10.11 -8.19 -9.86
C LYS A 32 -9.17 -7.28 -9.07
N SER A 33 -8.08 -7.85 -8.55
CA SER A 33 -6.94 -7.05 -8.07
C SER A 33 -6.02 -6.84 -9.27
N GLU A 34 -5.64 -5.58 -9.49
CA GLU A 34 -4.78 -5.17 -10.60
C GLU A 34 -3.64 -4.31 -10.06
N PRO A 35 -2.36 -4.69 -10.32
CA PRO A 35 -1.22 -3.89 -9.91
C PRO A 35 -1.25 -2.48 -10.52
N LEU A 36 -0.72 -1.51 -9.76
CA LEU A 36 -0.48 -0.14 -10.19
C LEU A 36 0.89 0.26 -9.65
N ASN A 37 1.90 0.17 -10.51
CA ASN A 37 3.28 0.48 -10.14
C ASN A 37 3.77 1.69 -10.93
N ILE A 38 4.43 2.62 -10.26
CA ILE A 38 4.99 3.83 -10.85
C ILE A 38 6.45 3.93 -10.38
N TYR A 39 7.38 4.11 -11.31
CA TYR A 39 8.80 4.21 -10.99
C TYR A 39 9.41 5.44 -11.64
N LEU A 40 10.39 6.02 -10.95
CA LEU A 40 11.34 6.98 -11.47
C LEU A 40 12.71 6.34 -11.39
N GLU A 41 13.38 6.25 -12.53
CA GLU A 41 14.71 5.68 -12.67
C GLU A 41 15.74 6.78 -12.96
N ASP A 42 16.97 6.59 -12.50
CA ASP A 42 18.12 7.40 -12.91
C ASP A 42 18.66 6.97 -14.29
N GLU A 43 19.71 7.66 -14.77
CA GLU A 43 20.34 7.35 -16.06
C GLU A 43 20.98 5.95 -16.11
N GLN A 44 21.21 5.32 -14.96
CA GLN A 44 21.77 3.97 -14.83
C GLN A 44 20.67 2.90 -14.68
N GLY A 45 19.39 3.28 -14.67
CA GLY A 45 18.25 2.37 -14.52
C GLY A 45 17.96 1.97 -13.07
N ASN A 46 18.51 2.66 -12.07
CA ASN A 46 18.17 2.40 -10.67
C ASN A 46 16.89 3.12 -10.28
N ILE A 47 16.01 2.46 -9.54
CA ILE A 47 14.80 3.09 -8.98
C ILE A 47 15.20 4.08 -7.88
N VAL A 48 14.97 5.37 -8.13
CA VAL A 48 15.25 6.47 -7.19
C VAL A 48 14.00 7.00 -6.50
N ALA A 49 12.82 6.75 -7.07
CA ALA A 49 11.53 6.95 -6.42
C ALA A 49 10.48 6.02 -7.03
N GLY A 50 9.41 5.72 -6.30
CA GLY A 50 8.33 4.93 -6.86
C GLY A 50 7.20 4.62 -5.89
N MET A 51 6.14 4.05 -6.45
CA MET A 51 4.99 3.51 -5.74
C MET A 51 4.68 2.10 -6.21
N VAL A 52 4.39 1.24 -5.25
CA VAL A 52 3.72 -0.05 -5.48
C VAL A 52 2.35 0.05 -4.84
N ALA A 53 1.34 -0.28 -5.62
CA ALA A 53 -0.05 -0.22 -5.21
C ALA A 53 -0.87 -1.28 -5.95
N GLU A 54 -2.07 -1.55 -5.44
CA GLU A 54 -3.09 -2.33 -6.15
C GLU A 54 -4.42 -1.59 -6.22
N THR A 55 -5.16 -1.82 -7.30
CA THR A 55 -6.57 -1.46 -7.38
C THR A 55 -7.43 -2.71 -7.21
N PHE A 56 -8.36 -2.66 -6.28
CA PHE A 56 -9.25 -3.78 -5.96
C PHE A 56 -10.66 -3.28 -5.60
N GLY A 57 -11.65 -3.66 -6.41
CA GLY A 57 -13.01 -3.14 -6.28
C GLY A 57 -13.05 -1.61 -6.47
N ASN A 58 -13.59 -0.89 -5.49
CA ASN A 58 -13.63 0.58 -5.52
C ASN A 58 -12.40 1.26 -4.89
N TRP A 59 -11.32 0.52 -4.62
CA TRP A 59 -10.21 0.99 -3.77
C TRP A 59 -8.86 0.96 -4.48
N LEU A 60 -8.07 2.00 -4.23
CA LEU A 60 -6.61 2.02 -4.40
C LEU A 60 -5.95 1.72 -3.04
N GLU A 61 -5.20 0.64 -2.95
CA GLU A 61 -4.33 0.33 -1.82
C GLU A 61 -2.89 0.71 -2.14
N ILE A 62 -2.30 1.63 -1.39
CA ILE A 62 -0.88 1.99 -1.53
C ILE A 62 -0.08 1.10 -0.58
N GLU A 63 0.76 0.23 -1.14
CA GLU A 63 1.62 -0.68 -0.37
C GLU A 63 2.94 0.01 0.00
N TYR A 64 3.59 0.63 -0.99
CA TYR A 64 4.88 1.30 -0.80
C TYR A 64 4.89 2.63 -1.55
N LEU A 65 5.43 3.67 -0.91
CA LEU A 65 5.82 4.91 -1.56
C LEU A 65 7.20 5.31 -1.04
N TYR A 66 8.15 5.48 -1.96
CA TYR A 66 9.52 5.83 -1.64
C TYR A 66 10.04 6.94 -2.55
N VAL A 67 10.84 7.82 -1.97
CA VAL A 67 11.61 8.85 -2.67
C VAL A 67 12.98 8.89 -2.01
N SER A 68 14.04 8.76 -2.79
CA SER A 68 15.42 8.88 -2.31
C SER A 68 15.66 10.22 -1.63
N ASP A 69 16.57 10.26 -0.66
CA ASP A 69 16.75 11.42 0.21
C ASP A 69 17.09 12.70 -0.59
N ASP A 70 17.95 12.58 -1.61
CA ASP A 70 18.35 13.71 -2.48
C ASP A 70 17.18 14.30 -3.29
N LEU A 71 16.12 13.51 -3.50
CA LEU A 71 14.93 13.89 -4.26
C LEU A 71 13.76 14.35 -3.39
N ARG A 72 13.88 14.25 -2.05
CA ARG A 72 12.84 14.71 -1.13
C ARG A 72 12.72 16.23 -1.14
N GLY A 73 11.51 16.71 -0.86
CA GLY A 73 11.20 18.15 -0.88
C GLY A 73 10.99 18.73 -2.29
N GLN A 74 11.24 17.97 -3.36
CA GLN A 74 11.10 18.43 -4.75
C GLN A 74 9.72 18.12 -5.37
N GLY A 75 8.76 17.65 -4.56
CA GLY A 75 7.40 17.33 -5.00
C GLY A 75 7.26 16.00 -5.76
N ILE A 76 8.30 15.18 -5.84
CA ILE A 76 8.26 13.90 -6.58
C ILE A 76 7.23 12.92 -5.99
N GLY A 77 7.19 12.78 -4.65
CA GLY A 77 6.19 11.93 -4.00
C GLY A 77 4.74 12.37 -4.29
N SER A 78 4.49 13.69 -4.35
CA SER A 78 3.18 14.23 -4.73
C SER A 78 2.81 13.87 -6.17
N LYS A 79 3.75 14.02 -7.12
CA LYS A 79 3.52 13.64 -8.52
C LYS A 79 3.18 12.16 -8.67
N ILE A 80 3.91 11.28 -7.97
CA ILE A 80 3.67 9.84 -7.99
C ILE A 80 2.27 9.53 -7.42
N LEU A 81 1.92 10.11 -6.27
CA LEU A 81 0.61 9.93 -5.65
C LEU A 81 -0.53 10.41 -6.57
N GLU A 82 -0.41 11.59 -7.16
CA GLU A 82 -1.39 12.14 -8.09
C GLU A 82 -1.57 11.26 -9.33
N MET A 83 -0.49 10.71 -9.87
CA MET A 83 -0.54 9.75 -10.98
C MET A 83 -1.30 8.48 -10.60
N ALA A 84 -1.03 7.92 -9.42
CA ALA A 84 -1.74 6.73 -8.92
C ALA A 84 -3.23 7.00 -8.65
N GLU A 85 -3.56 8.13 -8.03
CA GLU A 85 -4.93 8.54 -7.79
C GLU A 85 -5.70 8.76 -9.10
N LYS A 86 -5.06 9.38 -10.10
CA LYS A 86 -5.67 9.57 -11.42
C LYS A 86 -5.94 8.23 -12.11
N GLU A 87 -4.95 7.35 -12.14
CA GLU A 87 -5.09 6.04 -12.78
C GLU A 87 -6.13 5.16 -12.07
N SER A 88 -6.16 5.16 -10.74
CA SER A 88 -7.17 4.42 -9.99
C SER A 88 -8.60 4.93 -10.25
N ARG A 89 -8.81 6.25 -10.42
CA ARG A 89 -10.11 6.79 -10.86
C ARG A 89 -10.52 6.30 -12.23
N ASN A 90 -9.56 6.21 -13.18
CA ASN A 90 -9.83 5.66 -14.51
C ASN A 90 -10.26 4.18 -14.43
N ARG A 91 -9.74 3.44 -13.45
CA ARG A 91 -10.14 2.06 -13.13
C ARG A 91 -11.44 1.96 -12.33
N GLY A 92 -12.09 3.08 -12.01
CA GLY A 92 -13.36 3.12 -11.29
C GLY A 92 -13.23 3.13 -9.77
N CYS A 93 -12.02 3.28 -9.22
CA CYS A 93 -11.85 3.44 -7.78
C CYS A 93 -12.48 4.75 -7.30
N LYS A 94 -13.11 4.69 -6.14
CA LYS A 94 -13.80 5.80 -5.44
C LYS A 94 -13.06 6.22 -4.18
N TYR A 95 -12.14 5.39 -3.72
CA TYR A 95 -11.43 5.58 -2.47
C TYR A 95 -9.98 5.12 -2.61
N SER A 96 -9.13 5.65 -1.75
CA SER A 96 -7.77 5.16 -1.54
C SER A 96 -7.53 4.95 -0.06
N PHE A 97 -6.72 3.96 0.28
CA PHE A 97 -6.20 3.79 1.62
C PHE A 97 -4.70 3.49 1.62
N VAL A 98 -4.08 3.81 2.74
CA VAL A 98 -2.66 3.58 3.00
C VAL A 98 -2.47 3.46 4.50
N ASP A 99 -1.50 2.67 4.91
CA ASP A 99 -0.98 2.74 6.27
C ASP A 99 0.47 3.28 6.26
N THR A 100 0.86 3.95 7.34
CA THR A 100 2.20 4.51 7.45
C THR A 100 2.65 4.63 8.89
N PHE A 101 3.94 4.47 9.14
CA PHE A 101 4.50 4.74 10.47
C PHE A 101 4.55 6.25 10.76
N ASN A 102 4.60 6.59 12.05
CA ASN A 102 4.74 7.97 12.51
C ASN A 102 5.98 8.70 11.97
N PHE A 103 7.06 7.97 11.68
CA PHE A 103 8.26 8.50 11.04
C PHE A 103 8.19 8.51 9.49
N GLN A 104 7.21 7.85 8.89
CA GLN A 104 7.01 7.77 7.44
C GLN A 104 5.94 8.78 6.96
N ALA A 105 6.21 10.06 7.21
CA ALA A 105 5.47 11.19 6.64
C ALA A 105 3.93 11.12 6.75
N PRO A 106 3.32 10.94 7.95
CA PRO A 106 1.86 11.03 8.11
C PRO A 106 1.30 12.36 7.58
N LYS A 107 2.01 13.47 7.85
CA LYS A 107 1.68 14.82 7.35
C LYS A 107 1.69 14.92 5.81
N PHE A 108 2.39 14.03 5.10
CA PHE A 108 2.36 14.00 3.64
C PHE A 108 0.95 13.60 3.17
N TYR A 109 0.40 12.51 3.69
CA TYR A 109 -0.94 12.05 3.29
C TYR A 109 -2.04 13.03 3.73
N GLU A 110 -1.95 13.59 4.93
CA GLU A 110 -2.87 14.64 5.40
C GLU A 110 -2.93 15.83 4.45
N LYS A 111 -1.77 16.32 3.99
CA LYS A 111 -1.68 17.42 3.02
C LYS A 111 -2.31 17.09 1.66
N HIS A 112 -2.38 15.82 1.29
CA HIS A 112 -3.04 15.36 0.06
C HIS A 112 -4.51 14.99 0.30
N GLY A 113 -5.09 15.34 1.45
CA GLY A 113 -6.52 15.18 1.73
C GLY A 113 -6.91 13.79 2.24
N TYR A 114 -5.93 12.96 2.61
CA TYR A 114 -6.22 11.75 3.36
C TYR A 114 -6.61 12.09 4.80
N LYS A 115 -7.50 11.27 5.36
CA LYS A 115 -8.00 11.38 6.73
C LYS A 115 -7.63 10.13 7.51
N GLU A 116 -7.09 10.33 8.71
CA GLU A 116 -6.84 9.23 9.64
C GLU A 116 -8.18 8.57 9.99
N VAL A 117 -8.23 7.24 9.89
CA VAL A 117 -9.39 6.44 10.32
C VAL A 117 -9.05 5.56 11.52
N PHE A 118 -7.78 5.27 11.74
CA PHE A 118 -7.30 4.46 12.84
C PHE A 118 -5.80 4.68 13.09
N ALA A 119 -5.36 4.50 14.34
CA ALA A 119 -3.96 4.49 14.73
C ALA A 119 -3.67 3.34 15.69
N LEU A 120 -2.67 2.53 15.36
CA LEU A 120 -2.11 1.52 16.25
C LEU A 120 -1.00 2.15 17.09
N LYS A 121 -1.29 2.41 18.37
CA LYS A 121 -0.33 2.99 19.32
C LYS A 121 0.61 1.94 19.89
N LYS A 122 1.79 2.37 20.33
CA LYS A 122 2.84 1.50 20.91
C LYS A 122 3.27 0.39 19.95
N TYR A 123 3.40 0.73 18.67
CA TYR A 123 3.78 -0.20 17.62
C TYR A 123 5.04 0.30 16.87
N PRO A 124 6.05 -0.56 16.63
CA PRO A 124 6.13 -1.95 17.11
C PRO A 124 6.38 -2.05 18.63
N TYR A 125 6.92 -1.00 19.26
CA TYR A 125 7.13 -0.93 20.72
C TYR A 125 6.62 0.38 21.32
N THR A 126 7.06 1.52 20.77
CA THR A 126 6.75 2.86 21.30
C THR A 126 6.20 3.83 20.25
N GLY A 127 6.35 3.50 18.96
CA GLY A 127 5.85 4.30 17.85
C GLY A 127 4.36 4.12 17.59
N GLU A 128 3.92 4.64 16.45
CA GLU A 128 2.53 4.50 15.99
C GLU A 128 2.50 4.13 14.51
N ARG A 129 1.50 3.33 14.11
CA ARG A 129 1.17 3.06 12.71
C ARG A 129 -0.24 3.59 12.43
N TYR A 130 -0.33 4.55 11.52
CA TYR A 130 -1.55 5.22 11.15
C TYR A 130 -2.16 4.58 9.91
N TYR A 131 -3.48 4.61 9.83
CA TYR A 131 -4.25 4.13 8.69
C TYR A 131 -5.09 5.30 8.19
N TYR A 132 -4.93 5.60 6.91
CA TYR A 132 -5.49 6.76 6.25
C TYR A 132 -6.40 6.33 5.12
N THR A 133 -7.48 7.08 4.90
CA THR A 133 -8.32 6.93 3.72
C THR A 133 -8.57 8.27 3.05
N LYS A 134 -8.81 8.25 1.75
CA LYS A 134 -9.22 9.41 0.97
C LYS A 134 -10.36 9.01 0.05
N LYS A 135 -11.39 9.86 -0.03
CA LYS A 135 -12.34 9.78 -1.13
C LYS A 135 -11.66 10.33 -2.37
N LEU A 136 -11.59 9.51 -3.40
CA LEU A 136 -11.17 9.94 -4.72
C LEU A 136 -12.34 10.71 -5.32
#